data_AF-A0A7S2M2B4-F1
#
_entry.id   AF-A0A7S2M2B4-F1
#
_cell.length_a   1.000
_cell.length_b   1.000
_cell.length_c   1.000
_cell.angle_alpha   90.00
_cell.angle_beta   90.00
_cell.angle_gamma   90.00
#
_symmetry.space_group_name_H-M   'P 1'
#
loop_
_entity.id
_entity.type
_entity.pdbx_description
1 polymer ?
#
loop_
_entity_poly.entity_id
_entity_poly.type
_entity_poly.pdbx_seq_one_letter_code
_entity_poly.pdbx_strand_id
1 'polypeptide(L)'
;IAEDHHAFLRCFFYSTRAAALGLASCSDAFGASSDEEPLLCARPLAPKLRLRPLYLPVKATSVASNEGCRRSWCDRWAQATRHSQGVAELSYLVLATWDMARLLPARCLTLPILLPIGRLFLRLMYIHCLPSCQFVATAVLIWHFLSHGWRVPVCEDSERRTLDVLCALAGTRVPTWPVMLPIAMIFAANVSVISASFLKPFERRGSAASLWHREGGGMQTAQGSARVSLALRVAVDLVVIGAPVSFVYGVLAALFGIWNVCWRGNRITYVTASKALLVRPPTPTPTGHRVLSRSRSNSIAAQS
;
A
#
# COMPACT_ATOMS: atom_id res chain seq x y z
N ILE A 1 -8.36 -10.14 0.74
CA ILE A 1 -7.99 -8.80 0.22
C ILE A 1 -7.49 -7.97 1.39
N ALA A 2 -6.55 -7.06 1.16
CA ALA A 2 -6.31 -5.94 2.06
C ALA A 2 -7.59 -5.07 2.14
N GLU A 3 -8.25 -5.10 3.31
CA GLU A 3 -9.59 -4.51 3.52
C GLU A 3 -9.69 -3.05 3.06
N ASP A 4 -8.60 -2.32 3.17
CA ASP A 4 -8.46 -0.91 2.84
C ASP A 4 -8.69 -0.62 1.35
N HIS A 5 -8.11 -1.39 0.44
CA HIS A 5 -8.27 -1.15 -0.99
C HIS A 5 -9.67 -1.49 -1.50
N HIS A 6 -10.21 -2.64 -1.14
CA HIS A 6 -11.55 -3.03 -1.60
C HIS A 6 -12.65 -2.17 -0.99
N ALA A 7 -12.53 -1.82 0.30
CA ALA A 7 -13.43 -0.86 0.92
C ALA A 7 -13.30 0.52 0.26
N PHE A 8 -12.08 0.96 -0.05
CA PHE A 8 -11.85 2.18 -0.83
C PHE A 8 -12.61 2.14 -2.16
N LEU A 9 -12.46 1.07 -2.95
CA LEU A 9 -13.08 0.97 -4.28
C LEU A 9 -14.61 1.01 -4.17
N ARG A 10 -15.19 0.24 -3.25
CA ARG A 10 -16.63 0.25 -2.99
C ARG A 10 -17.16 1.63 -2.63
N CYS A 11 -16.54 2.29 -1.66
CA CYS A 11 -16.97 3.62 -1.23
C CYS A 11 -16.76 4.68 -2.32
N PHE A 12 -15.69 4.57 -3.09
CA PHE A 12 -15.41 5.42 -4.24
C PHE A 12 -16.50 5.30 -5.31
N PHE A 13 -16.81 4.09 -5.78
CA PHE A 13 -17.85 3.89 -6.80
C PHE A 13 -19.25 4.24 -6.29
N TYR A 14 -19.57 3.89 -5.04
CA TYR A 14 -20.84 4.26 -4.44
C TYR A 14 -21.02 5.78 -4.37
N SER A 15 -20.01 6.50 -3.85
CA SER A 15 -20.09 7.97 -3.76
C SER A 15 -20.12 8.65 -5.13
N THR A 16 -19.40 8.11 -6.11
CA THR A 16 -19.41 8.61 -7.49
C THR A 16 -20.77 8.41 -8.15
N ARG A 17 -21.37 7.21 -8.01
CA ARG A 17 -22.71 6.91 -8.51
C ARG A 17 -23.77 7.80 -7.86
N ALA A 18 -23.73 7.96 -6.54
CA ALA A 18 -24.68 8.82 -5.82
C ALA A 18 -24.60 10.28 -6.27
N ALA A 19 -23.38 10.80 -6.50
CA ALA A 19 -23.19 12.15 -7.00
C ALA A 19 -23.68 12.30 -8.46
N ALA A 20 -23.42 11.31 -9.31
CA ALA A 20 -23.88 11.31 -10.70
C ALA A 20 -25.41 11.27 -10.81
N LEU A 21 -26.08 10.46 -9.98
CA LEU A 21 -27.54 10.41 -9.92
C LEU A 21 -28.15 11.70 -9.37
N GLY A 22 -27.51 12.32 -8.37
CA GLY A 22 -27.93 13.63 -7.86
C GLY A 22 -27.94 14.71 -8.95
N LEU A 23 -26.94 14.73 -9.84
CA LEU A 23 -26.93 15.64 -10.99
C LEU A 23 -28.04 15.33 -12.00
N ALA A 24 -28.30 14.04 -12.26
CA ALA A 24 -29.37 13.64 -13.18
C ALA A 24 -30.73 14.14 -12.68
N SER A 25 -31.02 13.95 -11.39
CA SER A 25 -32.27 14.40 -10.78
C SER A 25 -32.41 15.93 -10.78
N CYS A 26 -31.32 16.67 -10.57
CA CYS A 26 -31.34 18.13 -10.69
C CYS A 26 -31.62 18.59 -12.12
N SER A 27 -31.03 17.93 -13.11
CA SER A 27 -31.25 18.26 -14.53
C SER A 27 -32.70 18.03 -14.97
N ASP A 28 -33.36 17.00 -14.43
CA ASP A 28 -34.75 16.68 -14.78
C ASP A 28 -35.76 17.61 -14.08
N ALA A 29 -35.41 18.16 -12.90
CA ALA A 29 -36.28 19.07 -12.15
C ALA A 29 -36.37 20.49 -12.74
N PHE A 30 -35.32 20.96 -13.42
CA PHE A 30 -35.24 22.31 -13.99
C PHE A 30 -35.75 22.38 -15.45
N GLY A 31 -36.80 21.61 -15.79
CA GLY A 31 -37.28 21.43 -17.17
C GLY A 31 -37.31 22.71 -18.02
N ALA A 32 -36.49 22.72 -19.08
CA ALA A 32 -36.46 23.48 -20.35
C ALA A 32 -37.00 24.92 -20.48
N SER A 33 -37.57 25.56 -19.46
CA SER A 33 -38.44 26.73 -19.64
C SER A 33 -38.13 27.94 -18.76
N SER A 34 -37.12 27.86 -17.88
CA SER A 34 -36.64 29.03 -17.15
C SER A 34 -35.28 29.47 -17.69
N ASP A 35 -35.23 30.63 -18.33
CA ASP A 35 -34.01 31.30 -18.80
C ASP A 35 -33.04 31.71 -17.66
N GLU A 36 -33.38 31.42 -16.40
CA GLU A 36 -32.43 31.53 -15.30
C GLU A 36 -31.46 30.35 -15.28
N GLU A 37 -30.25 30.62 -15.77
CA GLU A 37 -29.10 29.71 -15.79
C GLU A 37 -28.94 28.94 -14.45
N PRO A 38 -28.81 27.60 -14.47
CA PRO A 38 -28.74 26.77 -13.28
C PRO A 38 -27.32 26.79 -12.68
N LEU A 39 -26.85 27.96 -12.25
CA LEU A 39 -25.57 28.14 -11.55
C LEU A 39 -25.50 27.36 -10.23
N LEU A 40 -26.66 27.02 -9.63
CA LEU A 40 -26.72 26.20 -8.41
C LEU A 40 -26.41 24.70 -8.64
N CYS A 41 -26.62 24.17 -9.85
CA CYS A 41 -26.36 22.76 -10.15
C CYS A 41 -24.91 22.50 -10.60
N ALA A 42 -24.14 23.56 -10.88
CA ALA A 42 -22.73 23.49 -11.27
C ALA A 42 -21.79 23.20 -10.08
N ARG A 43 -22.26 22.55 -9.01
CA ARG A 43 -21.37 22.14 -7.92
C ARG A 43 -20.42 21.08 -8.46
N PRO A 44 -19.10 21.32 -8.42
CA PRO A 44 -18.13 20.36 -8.94
C PRO A 44 -18.33 19.03 -8.24
N LEU A 45 -18.38 17.95 -9.03
CA LEU A 45 -18.61 16.59 -8.55
C LEU A 45 -17.41 16.12 -7.72
N ALA A 46 -17.35 16.56 -6.47
CA ALA A 46 -16.32 16.15 -5.55
C ALA A 46 -16.83 14.90 -4.81
N PRO A 47 -16.16 13.75 -4.92
CA PRO A 47 -16.50 12.60 -4.09
C PRO A 47 -16.45 13.04 -2.62
N LYS A 48 -17.55 12.80 -1.89
CA LYS A 48 -17.67 13.18 -0.46
C LYS A 48 -16.57 12.53 0.39
N LEU A 49 -16.04 11.41 -0.07
CA LEU A 49 -14.95 10.70 0.56
C LEU A 49 -13.60 11.17 0.02
N ARG A 50 -12.86 11.93 0.83
CA ARG A 50 -11.45 12.27 0.56
C ARG A 50 -10.55 11.30 1.30
N LEU A 51 -10.01 10.33 0.59
CA LEU A 51 -9.01 9.42 1.16
C LEU A 51 -7.61 10.01 0.93
N ARG A 52 -6.91 10.28 2.03
CA ARG A 52 -5.51 10.69 2.02
C ARG A 52 -4.67 9.44 2.19
N PRO A 53 -3.99 8.93 1.14
CA PRO A 53 -3.10 7.80 1.31
C PRO A 53 -1.98 8.20 2.27
N LEU A 54 -1.82 7.42 3.32
CA LEU A 54 -0.66 7.49 4.19
C LEU A 54 0.34 6.47 3.68
N TYR A 55 1.33 6.95 2.92
CA TYR A 55 2.44 6.10 2.49
C TYR A 55 3.28 5.76 3.71
N LEU A 56 3.15 4.52 4.15
CA LEU A 56 4.02 3.98 5.18
C LEU A 56 5.29 3.46 4.50
N PRO A 57 6.47 3.61 5.13
CA PRO A 57 7.69 2.99 4.63
C PRO A 57 7.49 1.48 4.50
N VAL A 58 8.28 0.87 3.61
CA VAL A 58 8.24 -0.59 3.44
C VAL A 58 8.51 -1.21 4.81
N LYS A 59 7.48 -1.86 5.36
CA LYS A 59 7.63 -2.53 6.66
C LYS A 59 8.72 -3.58 6.52
N ALA A 60 9.45 -3.78 7.61
CA ALA A 60 10.46 -4.81 7.73
C ALA A 60 10.01 -6.13 7.08
N THR A 61 10.99 -6.86 6.58
CA THR A 61 10.78 -8.18 5.97
C THR A 61 10.07 -9.15 6.93
N SER A 62 10.24 -8.94 8.24
CA SER A 62 9.54 -9.65 9.31
C SER A 62 8.35 -8.86 9.90
N VAL A 63 7.39 -9.58 10.48
CA VAL A 63 6.24 -9.00 11.21
C VAL A 63 6.48 -9.21 12.71
N ALA A 64 6.38 -8.16 13.53
CA ALA A 64 6.51 -8.32 14.98
C ALA A 64 5.44 -9.28 15.51
N SER A 65 5.86 -10.34 16.21
CA SER A 65 4.96 -11.35 16.78
C SER A 65 5.43 -11.74 18.17
N ASN A 66 4.49 -11.75 19.13
CA ASN A 66 4.77 -12.07 20.53
C ASN A 66 4.98 -13.58 20.74
N GLU A 67 4.56 -14.41 19.79
CA GLU A 67 4.68 -15.88 19.80
C GLU A 67 6.01 -16.36 19.17
N GLY A 68 6.94 -15.44 18.91
CA GLY A 68 8.28 -15.74 18.42
C GLY A 68 8.42 -15.79 16.89
N CYS A 69 9.58 -16.24 16.44
CA CYS A 69 10.03 -16.11 15.06
C CYS A 69 9.13 -16.88 14.08
N ARG A 70 8.77 -18.13 14.38
CA ARG A 70 7.92 -18.95 13.47
C ARG A 70 6.58 -18.27 13.18
N ARG A 71 5.95 -17.70 14.20
CA ARG A 71 4.69 -16.99 14.03
C ARG A 71 4.85 -15.73 13.18
N SER A 72 5.95 -14.99 13.35
CA SER A 72 6.31 -13.86 12.49
C SER A 72 6.30 -14.22 11.01
N TRP A 73 6.92 -15.35 10.63
CA TRP A 73 6.95 -15.83 9.25
C TRP A 73 5.56 -16.24 8.72
N CYS A 74 4.75 -16.89 9.56
CA CYS A 74 3.35 -17.22 9.21
C CYS A 74 2.49 -15.96 9.02
N ASP A 75 2.62 -14.97 9.91
CA ASP A 75 1.91 -13.70 9.82
C ASP A 75 2.35 -12.91 8.57
N ARG A 76 3.65 -12.97 8.23
CA ARG A 76 4.18 -12.41 6.99
C ARG A 76 3.60 -13.11 5.77
N TRP A 77 3.48 -14.43 5.78
CA TRP A 77 2.87 -15.20 4.70
C TRP A 77 1.42 -14.80 4.48
N ALA A 78 0.65 -14.73 5.57
CA ALA A 78 -0.73 -14.28 5.54
C ALA A 78 -0.84 -12.83 5.03
N GLN A 79 0.08 -11.94 5.41
CA GLN A 79 0.12 -10.58 4.90
C GLN A 79 0.45 -10.52 3.40
N ALA A 80 1.46 -11.24 2.95
CA ALA A 80 1.86 -11.30 1.55
C ALA A 80 0.76 -11.88 0.66
N THR A 81 0.14 -12.97 1.09
CA THR A 81 -1.00 -13.59 0.39
C THR A 81 -2.16 -12.60 0.27
N ARG A 82 -2.44 -11.81 1.30
CA ARG A 82 -3.47 -10.75 1.22
C ARG A 82 -3.13 -9.66 0.22
N HIS A 83 -1.88 -9.23 0.14
CA HIS A 83 -1.45 -8.23 -0.84
C HIS A 83 -1.46 -8.79 -2.27
N SER A 84 -1.11 -10.06 -2.46
CA SER A 84 -1.18 -10.72 -3.76
C SER A 84 -2.61 -10.84 -4.31
N GLN A 85 -3.61 -10.93 -3.42
CA GLN A 85 -5.01 -10.87 -3.81
C GLN A 85 -5.43 -9.50 -4.37
N GLY A 86 -4.58 -8.47 -4.26
CA GLY A 86 -4.78 -7.18 -4.91
C GLY A 86 -4.86 -7.27 -6.45
N VAL A 87 -4.35 -8.36 -7.05
CA VAL A 87 -4.56 -8.62 -8.48
C VAL A 87 -6.07 -8.73 -8.82
N ALA A 88 -6.88 -9.25 -7.89
CA ALA A 88 -8.34 -9.31 -8.05
C ALA A 88 -9.02 -7.93 -7.88
N GLU A 89 -8.35 -6.95 -7.28
CA GLU A 89 -8.91 -5.59 -7.14
C GLU A 89 -8.95 -4.89 -8.49
N LEU A 90 -8.01 -5.20 -9.40
CA LEU A 90 -8.06 -4.66 -10.76
C LEU A 90 -9.25 -5.23 -11.54
N SER A 91 -9.54 -6.53 -11.42
CA SER A 91 -10.72 -7.13 -12.06
C SER A 91 -12.02 -6.57 -11.48
N TYR A 92 -12.06 -6.34 -10.16
CA TYR A 92 -13.17 -5.64 -9.51
C TYR A 92 -13.32 -4.20 -10.01
N LEU A 93 -12.21 -3.46 -10.16
CA LEU A 93 -12.24 -2.09 -10.69
C LEU A 93 -12.84 -2.07 -12.10
N VAL A 94 -12.37 -2.94 -13.00
CA VAL A 94 -12.90 -3.06 -14.37
C VAL A 94 -14.40 -3.33 -14.35
N LEU A 95 -14.83 -4.32 -13.55
CA LEU A 95 -16.24 -4.70 -13.45
C LEU A 95 -17.11 -3.57 -12.87
N ALA A 96 -16.64 -2.91 -11.80
CA ALA A 96 -17.34 -1.80 -11.18
C ALA A 96 -17.44 -0.60 -12.13
N THR A 97 -16.39 -0.29 -12.90
CA THR A 97 -16.43 0.73 -13.94
C THR A 97 -17.43 0.38 -15.04
N TRP A 98 -17.44 -0.88 -15.49
CA TRP A 98 -18.40 -1.36 -16.49
C TRP A 98 -19.85 -1.27 -16.00
N ASP A 99 -20.12 -1.74 -14.79
CA ASP A 99 -21.46 -1.67 -14.19
C ASP A 99 -21.90 -0.22 -13.99
N MET A 100 -20.99 0.66 -13.56
CA MET A 100 -21.29 2.09 -13.44
C MET A 100 -21.61 2.71 -14.81
N ALA A 101 -20.89 2.34 -15.87
CA ALA A 101 -21.15 2.81 -17.22
C ALA A 101 -22.50 2.32 -17.78
N ARG A 102 -22.94 1.10 -17.40
CA ARG A 102 -24.25 0.55 -17.79
C ARG A 102 -25.42 1.12 -16.99
N LEU A 103 -25.21 1.40 -15.71
CA LEU A 103 -26.28 1.82 -14.79
C LEU A 103 -26.49 3.33 -14.73
N LEU A 104 -25.50 4.13 -15.14
CA LEU A 104 -25.65 5.58 -15.23
C LEU A 104 -26.12 5.99 -16.63
N PRO A 105 -27.01 6.99 -16.75
CA PRO A 105 -27.30 7.62 -18.03
C PRO A 105 -26.02 8.17 -18.68
N ALA A 106 -25.89 8.06 -20.00
CA ALA A 106 -24.69 8.51 -20.73
C ALA A 106 -24.35 9.99 -20.46
N ARG A 107 -25.38 10.85 -20.29
CA ARG A 107 -25.24 12.27 -19.91
C ARG A 107 -24.51 12.48 -18.57
N CYS A 108 -24.52 11.50 -17.68
CA CYS A 108 -23.85 11.57 -16.39
C CYS A 108 -22.37 11.17 -16.45
N LEU A 109 -21.91 10.50 -17.52
CA LEU A 109 -20.53 10.03 -17.69
C LEU A 109 -19.61 11.16 -18.16
N THR A 110 -19.46 12.17 -17.31
CA THR A 110 -18.66 13.36 -17.60
C THR A 110 -17.17 13.12 -17.35
N LEU A 111 -16.31 13.91 -18.00
CA LEU A 111 -14.85 13.85 -17.82
C LEU A 111 -14.39 13.96 -16.35
N PRO A 112 -15.01 14.80 -15.49
CA PRO A 112 -14.71 14.83 -14.05
C PRO A 112 -14.93 13.51 -13.30
N ILE A 113 -15.80 12.61 -13.79
CA ILE A 113 -15.98 11.26 -13.24
C ILE A 113 -14.95 10.29 -13.83
N LEU A 114 -14.75 10.35 -15.15
CA LEU A 114 -13.87 9.43 -15.85
C LEU A 114 -12.40 9.61 -15.47
N LEU A 115 -11.94 10.85 -15.25
CA LEU A 115 -10.55 11.14 -14.89
C LEU A 115 -10.11 10.49 -13.56
N PRO A 116 -10.84 10.62 -12.43
CA PRO A 116 -10.54 9.90 -11.20
C PRO A 116 -10.51 8.38 -11.37
N ILE A 117 -11.44 7.81 -12.14
CA ILE A 117 -11.48 6.37 -12.43
C ILE A 117 -10.23 5.95 -13.21
N GLY A 118 -9.86 6.71 -14.25
CA GLY A 118 -8.64 6.46 -15.03
C GLY A 118 -7.37 6.56 -14.16
N ARG A 119 -7.28 7.57 -13.30
CA ARG A 119 -6.16 7.70 -12.33
C ARG A 119 -6.09 6.51 -11.37
N LEU A 120 -7.24 6.02 -10.91
CA LEU A 120 -7.33 4.85 -10.04
C LEU A 120 -6.90 3.57 -10.76
N PHE A 121 -7.26 3.43 -12.04
CA PHE A 121 -6.81 2.34 -12.90
C PHE A 121 -5.28 2.33 -13.06
N LEU A 122 -4.70 3.48 -13.42
CA LEU A 122 -3.26 3.64 -13.55
C LEU A 122 -2.54 3.35 -12.22
N ARG A 123 -3.10 3.79 -11.09
CA ARG A 123 -2.55 3.52 -9.76
C ARG A 123 -2.55 2.02 -9.44
N LEU A 124 -3.67 1.31 -9.63
CA LEU A 124 -3.72 -0.14 -9.37
C LEU A 124 -2.83 -0.92 -10.33
N MET A 125 -2.77 -0.53 -11.61
CA MET A 125 -1.87 -1.12 -12.59
C MET A 125 -0.40 -0.94 -12.18
N TYR A 126 -0.03 0.25 -11.71
CA TYR A 126 1.32 0.52 -11.21
C TYR A 126 1.67 -0.28 -9.95
N ILE A 127 0.72 -0.47 -9.04
CA ILE A 127 0.96 -1.16 -7.76
C ILE A 127 0.99 -2.70 -7.94
N HIS A 128 0.12 -3.26 -8.77
CA HIS A 128 -0.07 -4.72 -8.85
C HIS A 128 0.46 -5.35 -10.14
N CYS A 129 0.30 -4.71 -11.29
CA CYS A 129 0.67 -5.29 -12.58
C CYS A 129 2.12 -4.97 -12.94
N LEU A 130 2.54 -3.71 -12.82
CA LEU A 130 3.88 -3.29 -13.23
C LEU A 130 5.01 -4.09 -12.56
N PRO A 131 4.99 -4.34 -11.23
CA PRO A 131 6.03 -5.14 -10.59
C PRO A 131 6.04 -6.58 -11.11
N SER A 132 4.88 -7.16 -11.40
CA SER A 132 4.75 -8.50 -11.96
C SER A 132 5.31 -8.55 -13.39
N CYS A 133 4.99 -7.57 -14.23
CA CYS A 133 5.55 -7.46 -15.59
C CYS A 133 7.06 -7.27 -15.56
N GLN A 134 7.58 -6.40 -14.69
CA GLN A 134 9.02 -6.19 -14.51
C GLN A 134 9.71 -7.46 -14.02
N PHE A 135 9.09 -8.19 -13.10
CA PHE A 135 9.61 -9.46 -12.60
C PHE A 135 9.70 -10.50 -13.73
N VAL A 136 8.63 -10.69 -14.51
CA VAL A 136 8.62 -11.63 -15.64
C VAL A 136 9.65 -11.23 -16.68
N ALA A 137 9.72 -9.96 -17.06
CA ALA A 137 10.71 -9.47 -18.02
C ALA A 137 12.15 -9.72 -17.51
N THR A 138 12.42 -9.43 -16.24
CA THR A 138 13.73 -9.69 -15.62
C THR A 138 14.05 -11.18 -15.58
N ALA A 139 13.09 -12.03 -15.22
CA ALA A 139 13.28 -13.48 -15.20
C ALA A 139 13.59 -14.04 -16.60
N VAL A 140 12.88 -13.57 -17.63
CA VAL A 140 13.13 -13.95 -19.03
C VAL A 140 14.52 -13.50 -19.47
N LEU A 141 14.93 -12.26 -19.14
CA LEU A 141 16.27 -11.76 -19.45
C LEU A 141 17.36 -12.56 -18.73
N ILE A 142 17.19 -12.88 -17.44
CA ILE A 142 18.13 -13.72 -16.69
C ILE A 142 18.22 -15.11 -17.32
N TRP A 143 17.09 -15.74 -17.62
CA TRP A 143 17.05 -17.05 -18.27
C TRP A 143 17.79 -17.02 -19.62
N HIS A 144 17.48 -16.02 -20.46
CA HIS A 144 18.14 -15.83 -21.74
C HIS A 144 19.65 -15.67 -21.57
N PHE A 145 20.09 -14.85 -20.62
CA PHE A 145 21.50 -14.62 -20.32
C PHE A 145 22.23 -15.88 -19.86
N LEU A 146 21.60 -16.67 -18.97
CA LEU A 146 22.14 -17.95 -18.50
C LEU A 146 22.23 -18.98 -19.63
N SER A 147 21.22 -19.06 -20.50
CA SER A 147 21.18 -19.99 -21.62
C SER A 147 22.26 -19.73 -22.67
N HIS A 148 22.77 -18.50 -22.76
CA HIS A 148 23.86 -18.09 -23.66
C HIS A 148 25.21 -18.02 -22.95
N GLY A 149 25.40 -18.73 -21.83
CA GLY A 149 26.68 -18.79 -21.14
C GLY A 149 27.13 -17.44 -20.58
N TRP A 150 26.19 -16.66 -20.01
CA TRP A 150 26.45 -15.33 -19.44
C TRP A 150 26.87 -14.29 -20.48
N ARG A 151 26.35 -14.43 -21.72
CA ARG A 151 26.60 -13.51 -22.84
C ARG A 151 25.30 -12.96 -23.38
N VAL A 152 25.33 -11.75 -23.94
CA VAL A 152 24.21 -11.16 -24.67
C VAL A 152 24.56 -11.18 -26.16
N PRO A 153 23.99 -12.12 -26.94
CA PRO A 153 24.44 -12.41 -28.31
C PRO A 153 24.38 -11.20 -29.24
N VAL A 154 23.41 -10.29 -29.05
CA VAL A 154 23.26 -9.07 -29.88
C VAL A 154 24.41 -8.08 -29.68
N CYS A 155 25.19 -8.19 -28.59
CA CYS A 155 26.24 -7.26 -28.22
C CYS A 155 27.66 -7.76 -28.53
N GLU A 156 27.84 -8.97 -29.06
CA GLU A 156 29.17 -9.48 -29.46
C GLU A 156 29.60 -8.96 -30.85
N ASP A 157 28.66 -8.70 -31.77
CA ASP A 157 28.96 -8.40 -33.19
C ASP A 157 28.92 -6.91 -33.58
N SER A 158 28.70 -5.98 -32.63
CA SER A 158 28.47 -4.59 -33.00
C SER A 158 29.75 -3.74 -33.08
N GLU A 159 30.36 -3.66 -34.26
CA GLU A 159 31.29 -2.56 -34.60
C GLU A 159 30.60 -1.18 -34.58
N ARG A 160 29.26 -1.15 -34.53
CA ARG A 160 28.47 0.10 -34.46
C ARG A 160 28.43 0.66 -33.03
N ARG A 161 29.15 1.76 -32.81
CA ARG A 161 29.19 2.56 -31.56
C ARG A 161 27.82 2.87 -30.92
N THR A 162 26.75 2.97 -31.71
CA THR A 162 25.39 3.23 -31.18
C THR A 162 24.77 2.04 -30.46
N LEU A 163 25.05 0.81 -30.88
CA LEU A 163 24.61 -0.39 -30.15
C LEU A 163 25.36 -0.54 -28.83
N ASP A 164 26.62 -0.10 -28.79
CA ASP A 164 27.51 -0.18 -27.63
C ASP A 164 26.95 0.54 -26.40
N VAL A 165 26.35 1.72 -26.59
CA VAL A 165 25.69 2.48 -25.50
C VAL A 165 24.43 1.77 -25.02
N LEU A 166 23.61 1.24 -25.93
CA LEU A 166 22.40 0.50 -25.57
C LEU A 166 22.73 -0.81 -24.85
N CYS A 167 23.75 -1.53 -25.30
CA CYS A 167 24.30 -2.71 -24.66
C CYS A 167 24.86 -2.39 -23.26
N ALA A 168 25.63 -1.30 -23.12
CA ALA A 168 26.11 -0.84 -21.82
C ALA A 168 24.96 -0.47 -20.86
N LEU A 169 23.93 0.24 -21.34
CA LEU A 169 22.75 0.60 -20.56
C LEU A 169 21.88 -0.62 -20.22
N ALA A 170 21.83 -1.62 -21.10
CA ALA A 170 21.20 -2.91 -20.85
C ALA A 170 22.00 -3.78 -19.85
N GLY A 171 23.14 -3.28 -19.35
CA GLY A 171 23.93 -3.93 -18.32
C GLY A 171 24.88 -5.00 -18.85
N THR A 172 25.16 -5.07 -20.16
CA THR A 172 26.04 -6.12 -20.71
C THR A 172 27.51 -5.96 -20.29
N ARG A 173 27.95 -4.72 -20.04
CA ARG A 173 29.32 -4.43 -19.58
C ARG A 173 29.43 -4.19 -18.07
N VAL A 174 28.34 -3.74 -17.43
CA VAL A 174 28.29 -3.56 -15.97
C VAL A 174 26.85 -3.83 -15.48
N PRO A 175 26.46 -5.10 -15.26
CA PRO A 175 25.10 -5.44 -14.82
C PRO A 175 24.74 -4.86 -13.44
N THR A 176 25.76 -4.39 -12.72
CA THR A 176 25.67 -3.91 -11.36
C THR A 176 24.95 -2.56 -11.25
N TRP A 177 25.21 -1.58 -12.12
CA TRP A 177 24.67 -0.21 -11.95
C TRP A 177 23.15 -0.08 -12.06
N PRO A 178 22.48 -0.72 -13.05
CA PRO A 178 21.02 -0.69 -13.14
C PRO A 178 20.32 -1.30 -11.93
N VAL A 179 21.00 -2.16 -11.16
CA VAL A 179 20.49 -2.77 -9.94
C VAL A 179 20.86 -1.95 -8.70
N MET A 180 22.12 -1.51 -8.60
CA MET A 180 22.63 -0.76 -7.44
C MET A 180 22.01 0.62 -7.29
N LEU A 181 21.77 1.34 -8.39
CA LEU A 181 21.20 2.69 -8.32
C LEU A 181 19.76 2.68 -7.74
N PRO A 182 18.83 1.85 -8.22
CA PRO A 182 17.52 1.70 -7.58
C PRO A 182 17.61 1.24 -6.13
N ILE A 183 18.47 0.28 -5.81
CA ILE A 183 18.70 -0.20 -4.43
C ILE A 183 19.14 0.96 -3.52
N ALA A 184 20.09 1.78 -3.96
CA ALA A 184 20.57 2.93 -3.21
C ALA A 184 19.48 4.00 -3.04
N MET A 185 18.68 4.26 -4.08
CA MET A 185 17.54 5.19 -4.00
C MET A 185 16.47 4.68 -3.02
N ILE A 186 16.13 3.40 -3.05
CA ILE A 186 15.18 2.78 -2.12
C ILE A 186 15.72 2.84 -0.68
N PHE A 187 17.01 2.56 -0.49
CA PHE A 187 17.67 2.69 0.81
C PHE A 187 17.55 4.13 1.35
N ALA A 188 17.96 5.12 0.55
CA ALA A 188 17.89 6.52 0.93
C ALA A 188 16.45 6.96 1.25
N ALA A 189 15.49 6.58 0.39
CA ALA A 189 14.08 6.89 0.57
C ALA A 189 13.53 6.32 1.89
N ASN A 190 13.82 5.04 2.20
CA ASN A 190 13.35 4.42 3.45
C ASN A 190 13.96 5.10 4.68
N VAL A 191 15.27 5.36 4.67
CA VAL A 191 15.94 6.06 5.77
C VAL A 191 15.37 7.46 5.95
N SER A 192 15.21 8.24 4.87
CA SER A 192 14.66 9.60 4.93
C SER A 192 13.22 9.63 5.43
N VAL A 193 12.34 8.76 4.91
CA VAL A 193 10.93 8.70 5.31
C VAL A 193 10.82 8.29 6.78
N ILE A 194 11.50 7.22 7.20
CA ILE A 194 11.41 6.76 8.59
C ILE A 194 11.99 7.83 9.53
N SER A 195 13.11 8.45 9.15
CA SER A 195 13.72 9.52 9.94
C SER A 195 12.80 10.74 10.05
N ALA A 196 12.17 11.17 8.96
CA ALA A 196 11.30 12.34 8.96
C ALA A 196 9.97 12.10 9.67
N SER A 197 9.37 10.91 9.51
CA SER A 197 8.03 10.60 10.02
C SER A 197 8.02 10.08 11.45
N PHE A 198 9.08 9.41 11.91
CA PHE A 198 9.11 8.77 13.23
C PHE A 198 10.25 9.31 14.11
N LEU A 199 11.48 9.32 13.59
CA LEU A 199 12.65 9.62 14.44
C LEU A 199 12.76 11.10 14.82
N LYS A 200 12.64 12.02 13.85
CA LYS A 200 12.70 13.47 14.13
C LYS A 200 11.57 13.93 15.06
N PRO A 201 10.30 13.49 14.90
CA PRO A 201 9.25 13.83 15.85
C PRO A 201 9.52 13.30 17.26
N PHE A 202 10.08 12.09 17.39
CA PHE A 202 10.50 11.52 18.67
C PHE A 202 11.62 12.34 19.32
N GLU A 203 12.68 12.67 18.58
CA GLU A 203 13.79 13.52 19.05
C GLU A 203 13.32 14.91 19.54
N ARG A 204 12.33 15.51 18.85
CA ARG A 204 11.84 16.86 19.17
C ARG A 204 10.90 16.95 20.36
N ARG A 205 10.03 15.94 20.56
CA ARG A 205 8.92 16.02 21.53
C ARG A 205 9.08 15.08 22.73
N GLY A 206 10.12 14.25 22.73
CA GLY A 206 10.28 13.17 23.69
C GLY A 206 9.13 12.14 23.62
N SER A 207 9.05 11.26 24.60
CA SER A 207 8.02 10.20 24.69
C SER A 207 6.63 10.68 25.10
N ALA A 208 6.41 12.00 25.23
CA ALA A 208 5.18 12.55 25.80
C ALA A 208 4.07 12.86 24.77
N ALA A 209 4.39 13.00 23.48
CA ALA A 209 3.46 13.58 22.50
C ALA A 209 2.83 12.54 21.56
N SER A 210 1.76 11.86 21.99
CA SER A 210 0.95 10.87 21.24
C SER A 210 1.54 9.45 21.10
N LEU A 211 0.65 8.45 20.99
CA LEU A 211 0.98 7.02 20.82
C LEU A 211 2.02 6.80 19.70
N TRP A 212 1.85 7.49 18.57
CA TRP A 212 2.74 7.39 17.41
C TRP A 212 4.15 7.92 17.67
N HIS A 213 4.32 8.89 18.57
CA HIS A 213 5.64 9.41 18.91
C HIS A 213 6.25 8.66 20.10
N ARG A 214 5.46 7.89 20.87
CA ARG A 214 6.01 6.96 21.87
C ARG A 214 6.73 5.78 21.24
N GLU A 215 6.35 5.43 20.02
CA GLU A 215 6.93 4.31 19.28
C GLU A 215 8.12 4.78 18.43
N GLY A 216 9.26 5.09 19.08
CA GLY A 216 10.57 5.03 18.42
C GLY A 216 10.94 3.60 17.94
N GLY A 217 9.94 2.72 17.76
CA GLY A 217 10.05 1.31 17.45
C GLY A 217 10.77 0.48 18.51
N GLY A 218 10.99 1.01 19.72
CA GLY A 218 11.90 0.41 20.69
C GLY A 218 13.32 0.25 20.13
N MET A 219 13.73 1.12 19.21
CA MET A 219 15.00 1.00 18.51
C MET A 219 16.16 1.27 19.48
N GLN A 220 16.97 0.24 19.73
CA GLN A 220 18.22 0.39 20.47
C GLN A 220 19.20 1.22 19.64
N THR A 221 19.87 2.17 20.29
CA THR A 221 20.88 3.04 19.67
C THR A 221 22.21 2.29 19.53
N ALA A 222 22.68 2.11 18.31
CA ALA A 222 24.00 1.62 17.99
C ALA A 222 24.94 2.83 18.01
N GLN A 223 26.06 2.73 18.75
CA GLN A 223 27.03 3.83 18.89
C GLN A 223 26.38 5.14 19.36
N GLY A 224 25.31 5.07 20.16
CA GLY A 224 24.59 6.24 20.66
C GLY A 224 23.70 6.97 19.63
N SER A 225 23.63 6.52 18.37
CA SER A 225 22.84 7.17 17.32
C SER A 225 21.72 6.29 16.79
N ALA A 226 20.47 6.74 16.97
CA ALA A 226 19.30 6.05 16.41
C ALA A 226 19.27 6.08 14.87
N ARG A 227 19.89 7.10 14.25
CA ARG A 227 19.98 7.20 12.78
C ARG A 227 20.91 6.15 12.20
N VAL A 228 22.03 5.88 12.88
CA VAL A 228 22.96 4.81 12.49
C VAL A 228 22.30 3.45 12.65
N SER A 229 21.60 3.20 13.77
CA SER A 229 20.79 1.98 13.95
C SER A 229 19.77 1.80 12.83
N LEU A 230 19.04 2.84 12.49
CA LEU A 230 18.04 2.81 11.44
C LEU A 230 18.69 2.48 10.08
N ALA A 231 19.77 3.18 9.72
CA ALA A 231 20.49 2.95 8.48
C ALA A 231 21.01 1.51 8.38
N LEU A 232 21.62 0.99 9.45
CA LEU A 232 22.12 -0.38 9.49
C LEU A 232 20.99 -1.40 9.35
N ARG A 233 19.86 -1.21 10.04
CA ARG A 233 18.69 -2.09 9.93
C ARG A 233 18.09 -2.08 8.52
N VAL A 234 17.93 -0.91 7.91
CA VAL A 234 17.45 -0.80 6.52
C VAL A 234 18.43 -1.46 5.57
N ALA A 235 19.75 -1.33 5.78
CA ALA A 235 20.76 -1.97 4.95
C ALA A 235 20.66 -3.51 5.05
N VAL A 236 20.57 -4.05 6.26
CA VAL A 236 20.42 -5.50 6.48
C VAL A 236 19.10 -6.00 5.86
N ASP A 237 17.99 -5.32 6.11
CA ASP A 237 16.68 -5.70 5.57
C ASP A 237 16.68 -5.70 4.04
N LEU A 238 17.33 -4.73 3.41
CA LEU A 238 17.31 -4.55 1.97
C LEU A 238 18.32 -5.45 1.24
N VAL A 239 19.56 -5.52 1.74
CA VAL A 239 20.68 -6.24 1.09
C VAL A 239 20.68 -7.72 1.44
N VAL A 240 20.47 -8.06 2.71
CA VAL A 240 20.60 -9.45 3.19
C VAL A 240 19.27 -10.17 3.12
N ILE A 241 18.23 -9.56 3.68
CA ILE A 241 16.93 -10.23 3.85
C ILE A 241 16.00 -9.98 2.65
N GLY A 242 16.23 -8.89 1.92
CA GLY A 242 15.34 -8.41 0.86
C GLY A 242 15.11 -9.42 -0.23
N ALA A 243 16.17 -9.99 -0.82
CA ALA A 243 16.05 -10.95 -1.91
C ALA A 243 15.38 -12.28 -1.47
N PRO A 244 15.84 -12.97 -0.40
CA PRO A 244 15.20 -14.20 0.06
C PRO A 244 13.72 -14.01 0.40
N VAL A 245 13.38 -12.93 1.11
CA VAL A 245 12.00 -12.65 1.51
C VAL A 245 11.15 -12.24 0.31
N SER A 246 11.68 -11.46 -0.63
CA SER A 246 10.95 -11.10 -1.84
C SER A 246 10.69 -12.31 -2.73
N PHE A 247 11.60 -13.29 -2.77
CA PHE A 247 11.35 -14.54 -3.48
C PHE A 247 10.21 -15.33 -2.84
N VAL A 248 10.33 -15.65 -1.54
CA VAL A 248 9.32 -16.45 -0.85
C VAL A 248 7.98 -15.73 -0.78
N TYR A 249 7.96 -14.50 -0.27
CA TYR A 249 6.72 -13.77 0.02
C TYR A 249 6.24 -12.90 -1.14
N GLY A 250 7.12 -12.51 -2.07
CA GLY A 250 6.70 -11.80 -3.28
C GLY A 250 6.24 -12.79 -4.33
N VAL A 251 7.15 -13.61 -4.83
CA VAL A 251 6.90 -14.48 -5.99
C VAL A 251 5.89 -15.58 -5.67
N LEU A 252 6.12 -16.38 -4.62
CA LEU A 252 5.21 -17.51 -4.34
C LEU A 252 3.82 -17.00 -3.97
N ALA A 253 3.72 -15.98 -3.12
CA ALA A 253 2.42 -15.41 -2.77
C ALA A 253 1.70 -14.84 -4.01
N ALA A 254 2.42 -14.14 -4.91
CA ALA A 254 1.86 -13.66 -6.17
C ALA A 254 1.35 -14.80 -7.04
N LEU A 255 2.12 -15.87 -7.22
CA LEU A 255 1.71 -17.06 -7.97
C LEU A 255 0.47 -17.71 -7.35
N PHE A 256 0.42 -17.85 -6.03
CA PHE A 256 -0.77 -18.34 -5.32
C PHE A 256 -1.98 -17.41 -5.51
N GLY A 257 -1.78 -16.10 -5.48
CA GLY A 257 -2.81 -15.11 -5.75
C GLY A 257 -3.39 -15.26 -7.15
N ILE A 258 -2.52 -15.29 -8.17
CA ILE A 258 -2.90 -15.46 -9.57
C ILE A 258 -3.60 -16.80 -9.78
N TRP A 259 -3.02 -17.90 -9.28
CA TRP A 259 -3.61 -19.24 -9.38
C TRP A 259 -5.02 -19.29 -8.79
N ASN A 260 -5.22 -18.71 -7.61
CA ASN A 260 -6.53 -18.66 -6.98
C ASN A 260 -7.53 -17.84 -7.80
N VAL A 261 -7.12 -16.70 -8.36
CA VAL A 261 -8.00 -15.88 -9.21
C VAL A 261 -8.37 -16.62 -10.49
N CYS A 262 -7.41 -17.27 -11.15
CA CYS A 262 -7.64 -18.03 -12.38
C CYS A 262 -8.61 -19.20 -12.17
N TRP A 263 -8.47 -19.97 -11.09
CA TRP A 263 -9.24 -21.20 -10.89
C TRP A 263 -10.46 -21.09 -10.00
N ARG A 264 -10.44 -20.17 -9.03
CA ARG A 264 -11.55 -20.00 -8.07
C ARG A 264 -12.32 -18.71 -8.33
N GLY A 265 -11.90 -17.91 -9.32
CA GLY A 265 -12.46 -16.61 -9.61
C GLY A 265 -12.23 -15.61 -8.47
N ASN A 266 -13.12 -14.62 -8.35
CA ASN A 266 -13.07 -13.60 -7.30
C ASN A 266 -13.62 -14.09 -5.93
N ARG A 267 -13.42 -15.37 -5.60
CA ARG A 267 -13.74 -15.92 -4.26
C ARG A 267 -12.58 -15.65 -3.31
N ILE A 268 -12.70 -14.58 -2.56
CA ILE A 268 -11.59 -14.07 -1.75
C ILE A 268 -11.89 -14.34 -0.28
N THR A 269 -11.09 -15.22 0.31
CA THR A 269 -11.11 -15.42 1.76
C THR A 269 -10.58 -14.17 2.45
N TYR A 270 -11.41 -13.60 3.33
CA TYR A 270 -10.99 -12.53 4.22
C TYR A 270 -10.00 -13.10 5.24
N VAL A 271 -8.83 -12.47 5.31
CA VAL A 271 -7.80 -12.82 6.29
C VAL A 271 -7.57 -11.56 7.12
N THR A 272 -7.91 -11.60 8.40
CA THR A 272 -7.66 -10.48 9.31
C THR A 272 -6.16 -10.26 9.47
N ALA A 273 -5.75 -9.01 9.66
CA ALA A 273 -4.40 -8.80 10.16
C ALA A 273 -4.35 -9.34 11.58
N SER A 274 -3.41 -10.24 11.86
CA SER A 274 -2.96 -10.57 13.22
C SER A 274 -2.24 -9.35 13.81
N LYS A 275 -2.96 -8.25 13.98
CA LYS A 275 -2.47 -7.13 14.79
C LYS A 275 -2.50 -7.61 16.23
N ALA A 276 -1.45 -7.26 16.97
CA ALA A 276 -1.16 -7.66 18.35
C ALA A 276 -2.26 -7.24 19.36
N LEU A 277 -3.46 -7.81 19.24
CA LEU A 277 -4.54 -7.71 20.22
C LEU A 277 -4.18 -8.44 21.53
N LEU A 278 -3.08 -9.17 21.54
CA LEU A 278 -2.44 -9.71 22.73
C LEU A 278 -1.47 -8.68 23.35
N VAL A 279 -1.86 -7.41 23.44
CA VAL A 279 -1.34 -6.60 24.54
C VAL A 279 -1.93 -7.22 25.78
N ARG A 280 -1.16 -8.11 26.42
CA ARG A 280 -1.48 -8.58 27.76
C ARG A 280 -1.67 -7.29 28.57
N PRO A 281 -2.85 -7.03 29.16
CA PRO A 281 -3.05 -5.84 29.96
C PRO A 281 -1.89 -5.78 30.95
N PRO A 282 -1.25 -4.61 31.13
CA PRO A 282 -0.13 -4.51 32.04
C PRO A 282 -0.56 -5.17 33.34
N THR A 283 0.14 -6.22 33.74
CA THR A 283 -0.08 -6.87 35.03
C THR A 283 -0.09 -5.73 36.02
N PRO A 284 -1.20 -5.50 36.76
CA PRO A 284 -1.29 -4.34 37.64
C PRO A 284 -0.07 -4.40 38.54
N THR A 285 0.89 -3.50 38.30
CA THR A 285 1.99 -3.30 39.23
C THR A 285 1.31 -3.04 40.55
N PRO A 286 1.66 -3.74 41.64
CA PRO A 286 1.12 -3.47 42.96
C PRO A 286 1.68 -2.12 43.41
N THR A 287 1.22 -1.04 42.80
CA THR A 287 1.30 0.28 43.37
C THR A 287 0.40 0.21 44.59
N GLY A 288 1.01 0.26 45.77
CA GLY A 288 0.33 0.40 47.05
C GLY A 288 -0.42 1.74 47.17
N HIS A 289 -1.23 2.08 46.19
CA HIS A 289 -2.24 3.11 46.32
C HIS A 289 -3.40 2.50 47.07
N ARG A 290 -3.36 2.70 48.38
CA ARG A 290 -4.51 2.69 49.28
C ARG A 290 -5.61 3.54 48.62
N VAL A 291 -6.54 2.90 47.93
CA VAL A 291 -7.79 3.53 47.51
C VAL A 291 -8.56 3.81 48.79
N LEU A 292 -8.46 5.03 49.30
CA LEU A 292 -9.41 5.54 50.29
C LEU A 292 -10.76 5.61 49.59
N SER A 293 -11.58 4.59 49.84
CA SER A 293 -12.98 4.52 49.43
C SER A 293 -13.77 5.63 50.12
N ARG A 294 -13.81 6.81 49.51
CA ARG A 294 -14.78 7.84 49.88
C ARG A 294 -16.09 7.51 49.19
N SER A 295 -16.88 6.66 49.84
CA SER A 295 -18.29 6.46 49.52
C SER A 295 -19.00 7.81 49.59
N ARG A 296 -19.39 8.36 48.44
CA ARG A 296 -20.41 9.41 48.36
C ARG A 296 -21.61 8.82 47.65
N SER A 297 -22.57 8.40 48.45
CA SER A 297 -23.96 8.17 48.06
C SER A 297 -24.56 9.49 47.56
N ASN A 298 -24.72 9.64 46.25
CA ASN A 298 -25.62 10.63 45.69
C ASN A 298 -26.90 9.91 45.26
N SER A 299 -27.87 9.93 46.17
CA SER A 299 -29.29 9.72 45.89
C SER A 299 -29.79 10.86 45.01
N ILE A 300 -30.06 10.57 43.73
CA ILE A 300 -30.84 11.46 42.87
C ILE A 300 -32.29 11.01 43.01
N ALA A 301 -33.08 11.82 43.71
CA ALA A 301 -34.52 11.73 43.72
C ALA A 301 -35.03 12.25 42.37
N ALA A 302 -35.83 11.44 41.67
CA ALA A 302 -36.63 11.89 40.56
C ALA A 302 -37.91 12.55 41.12
N GLN A 303 -38.15 13.80 40.75
CA GLN A 303 -39.46 14.45 40.87
C GLN A 303 -39.80 15.13 39.54
N SER A 304 -41.04 14.86 39.13
CA SER A 304 -41.91 15.47 38.11
C SER A 304 -41.39 15.59 36.68
#